data_AF-A0A1J0W0F1-F1
#
_entry.id   AF-A0A1J0W0F1-F1
#
_cell.length_a   1.000
_cell.length_b   1.000
_cell.length_c   1.000
_cell.angle_alpha   90.00
_cell.angle_beta   90.00
_cell.angle_gamma   90.00
#
_symmetry.space_group_name_H-M   'P 1'
#
loop_
_entity.id
_entity.type
_entity.pdbx_description
1 polymer ?
#
loop_
_entity_poly.entity_id
_entity_poly.type
_entity_poly.pdbx_seq_one_letter_code
_entity_poly.pdbx_strand_id
1 'polypeptide(L)'
;MVPPEVSATLRLARKEREMSMDRAAKTARISTSLWTQVENGTQYKRGQKVAASTTAETLQAMAEAVGLDATPLLTQAGLEPVPVEHPRPQHQDGIVDLSGLSEGDLRIVAAYVNGLRAARHS
;
A
#
# COMPACT_ATOMS: atom_id res chain seq x y z
N MET A 1 5.80 -11.51 -17.62
CA MET A 1 4.65 -12.42 -17.38
C MET A 1 4.68 -12.76 -15.90
N VAL A 2 3.55 -12.97 -15.23
CA VAL A 2 3.53 -13.34 -13.82
C VAL A 2 3.57 -14.87 -13.71
N PRO A 3 4.59 -15.47 -13.07
CA PRO A 3 4.61 -16.91 -12.84
C PRO A 3 3.44 -17.39 -11.96
N PRO A 4 2.96 -18.63 -12.12
CA PRO A 4 1.93 -19.22 -11.27
C PRO A 4 2.30 -19.21 -9.78
N GLU A 5 3.57 -19.41 -9.46
CA GLU A 5 4.10 -19.45 -8.09
C GLU A 5 3.98 -18.08 -7.41
N VAL A 6 4.29 -17.01 -8.13
CA VAL A 6 4.11 -15.62 -7.67
C VAL A 6 2.63 -15.33 -7.40
N SER A 7 1.76 -15.77 -8.31
CA SER A 7 0.30 -15.61 -8.18
C SER A 7 -0.24 -16.36 -6.96
N ALA A 8 0.23 -17.60 -6.73
CA ALA A 8 -0.13 -18.42 -5.58
C ALA A 8 0.37 -17.82 -4.26
N THR A 9 1.58 -17.26 -4.25
CA THR A 9 2.19 -16.61 -3.08
C THR A 9 1.38 -15.39 -2.65
N LEU A 10 1.02 -14.51 -3.59
CA LEU A 10 0.15 -13.35 -3.34
C LEU A 10 -1.22 -13.78 -2.80
N ARG A 11 -1.81 -14.82 -3.40
CA ARG A 11 -3.10 -15.36 -2.95
C ARG A 11 -3.05 -15.86 -1.52
N LEU A 12 -2.01 -16.62 -1.17
CA LEU A 12 -1.84 -17.20 0.15
C LEU A 12 -1.69 -16.09 1.20
N ALA A 13 -0.77 -15.17 0.99
CA ALA A 13 -0.53 -14.04 1.91
C ALA A 13 -1.78 -13.18 2.12
N ARG A 14 -2.55 -12.92 1.04
CA ARG A 14 -3.83 -12.21 1.16
C ARG A 14 -4.82 -12.96 2.05
N LYS A 15 -4.94 -14.28 1.86
CA LYS A 15 -5.86 -15.13 2.62
C LYS A 15 -5.46 -15.26 4.09
N GLU A 16 -4.17 -15.40 4.39
CA GLU A 16 -3.64 -15.44 5.76
C GLU A 16 -3.92 -14.15 6.54
N ARG A 17 -4.03 -13.03 5.83
CA ARG A 17 -4.43 -11.73 6.39
C ARG A 17 -5.94 -11.49 6.38
N GLU A 18 -6.75 -12.47 5.98
CA GLU A 18 -8.20 -12.37 5.86
C GLU A 18 -8.65 -11.17 4.99
N MET A 19 -7.83 -10.75 4.03
CA MET A 19 -8.11 -9.61 3.18
C MET A 19 -9.00 -10.03 2.00
N SER A 20 -10.06 -9.27 1.73
CA SER A 20 -10.78 -9.38 0.45
C SER A 20 -9.91 -8.90 -0.71
N MET A 21 -10.19 -9.34 -1.94
CA MET A 21 -9.51 -8.83 -3.14
C MET A 21 -9.67 -7.32 -3.29
N ASP A 22 -10.87 -6.80 -3.01
CA ASP A 22 -11.14 -5.36 -3.06
C ASP A 22 -10.30 -4.56 -2.05
N ARG A 23 -10.24 -5.04 -0.80
CA ARG A 23 -9.40 -4.42 0.24
C ARG A 23 -7.93 -4.43 -0.17
N ALA A 24 -7.43 -5.55 -0.68
CA ALA A 24 -6.03 -5.67 -1.08
C ALA A 24 -5.70 -4.76 -2.28
N ALA A 25 -6.57 -4.71 -3.29
CA ALA A 25 -6.43 -3.81 -4.43
C ALA A 25 -6.42 -2.33 -4.01
N LYS A 26 -7.33 -1.95 -3.09
CA LYS A 26 -7.39 -0.60 -2.53
C LYS A 26 -6.12 -0.24 -1.76
N THR A 27 -5.59 -1.15 -0.95
CA THR A 27 -4.31 -0.95 -0.24
C THR A 27 -3.14 -0.80 -1.22
N ALA A 28 -3.11 -1.58 -2.30
CA ALA A 28 -2.11 -1.47 -3.36
C ALA A 28 -2.35 -0.29 -4.33
N ARG A 29 -3.44 0.49 -4.17
CA ARG A 29 -3.83 1.59 -5.05
C ARG A 29 -3.98 1.18 -6.52
N ILE A 30 -4.47 -0.04 -6.78
CA ILE A 30 -4.78 -0.56 -8.11
C ILE A 30 -6.24 -0.97 -8.24
N SER A 31 -6.69 -1.26 -9.46
CA SER A 31 -8.05 -1.77 -9.67
C SER A 31 -8.19 -3.22 -9.16
N THR A 32 -9.37 -3.56 -8.63
CA THR A 32 -9.71 -4.93 -8.23
C THR A 32 -9.61 -5.91 -9.41
N SER A 33 -9.87 -5.45 -10.63
CA SER A 33 -9.69 -6.25 -11.85
C SER A 33 -8.22 -6.61 -12.08
N LEU A 34 -7.30 -5.63 -11.97
CA LEU A 34 -5.87 -5.89 -12.11
C LEU A 34 -5.36 -6.81 -11.02
N TRP A 35 -5.77 -6.59 -9.77
CA TRP A 35 -5.48 -7.50 -8.66
C TRP A 35 -5.92 -8.94 -8.98
N THR A 36 -7.17 -9.09 -9.43
CA THR A 36 -7.75 -10.39 -9.77
C THR A 36 -7.01 -11.08 -10.91
N GLN A 37 -6.61 -10.34 -11.95
CA GLN A 37 -5.87 -10.89 -13.08
C GLN A 37 -4.50 -11.43 -12.65
N VAL A 38 -3.77 -10.64 -11.86
CA VAL A 38 -2.44 -11.04 -11.35
C VAL A 38 -2.56 -12.20 -10.37
N GLU A 39 -3.47 -12.14 -9.40
CA GLU A 39 -3.65 -13.22 -8.43
C GLU A 39 -4.13 -14.52 -9.11
N ASN A 40 -5.00 -14.42 -10.13
CA ASN A 40 -5.45 -15.60 -10.90
C ASN A 40 -4.42 -16.07 -11.93
N GLY A 41 -3.36 -15.31 -12.19
CA GLY A 41 -2.35 -15.59 -13.21
C GLY A 41 -2.87 -15.48 -14.65
N THR A 42 -4.05 -14.90 -14.87
CA THR A 42 -4.69 -14.88 -16.21
C THR A 42 -5.38 -13.54 -16.49
N GLN A 43 -5.29 -13.09 -17.74
CA GLN A 43 -5.96 -11.89 -18.27
C GLN A 43 -6.64 -12.20 -19.60
N TYR A 44 -7.55 -11.33 -20.05
CA TYR A 44 -8.17 -11.44 -21.36
C TYR A 44 -7.59 -10.40 -22.32
N LYS A 45 -7.12 -10.84 -23.48
CA LYS A 45 -6.62 -9.97 -24.55
C LYS A 45 -7.30 -10.34 -25.86
N ARG A 46 -8.02 -9.39 -26.47
CA ARG A 46 -8.82 -9.62 -27.71
C ARG A 46 -9.74 -10.84 -27.60
N GLY A 47 -10.41 -11.00 -26.45
CA GLY A 47 -11.32 -12.12 -26.18
C GLY A 47 -10.65 -13.46 -25.82
N GLN A 48 -9.31 -13.55 -25.88
CA GLN A 48 -8.58 -14.77 -25.53
C GLN A 48 -8.02 -14.70 -24.11
N LYS A 49 -8.15 -15.79 -23.35
CA LYS A 49 -7.53 -15.95 -22.04
C LYS A 49 -6.04 -16.24 -22.23
N VAL A 50 -5.19 -15.38 -21.67
CA VAL A 50 -3.73 -15.47 -21.74
C VAL A 50 -3.13 -15.34 -20.34
N ALA A 51 -1.85 -15.68 -20.18
CA ALA A 51 -1.14 -15.48 -18.92
C ALA A 51 -1.11 -13.99 -18.52
N ALA A 52 -1.30 -13.71 -17.24
CA ALA A 52 -1.23 -12.34 -16.74
C ALA A 52 0.18 -11.78 -16.90
N SER A 53 0.25 -10.49 -17.16
CA SER A 53 1.48 -9.70 -17.18
C SER A 53 1.24 -8.45 -16.37
N THR A 54 2.23 -8.05 -15.59
CA THR A 54 2.18 -6.81 -14.82
C THR A 54 3.55 -6.15 -14.82
N THR A 55 3.64 -4.94 -14.30
CA THR A 55 4.90 -4.19 -14.17
C THR A 55 5.57 -4.48 -12.83
N ALA A 56 6.85 -4.13 -12.69
CA ALA A 56 7.58 -4.24 -11.44
C ALA A 56 6.93 -3.40 -10.33
N GLU A 57 6.54 -2.16 -10.64
CA GLU A 57 5.88 -1.26 -9.70
C GLU A 57 4.56 -1.85 -9.18
N THR A 58 3.78 -2.46 -10.08
CA THR A 58 2.51 -3.07 -9.70
C THR A 58 2.73 -4.30 -8.83
N LEU A 59 3.68 -5.18 -9.19
CA LEU A 59 3.96 -6.38 -8.42
C LEU A 59 4.50 -6.03 -7.03
N GLN A 60 5.32 -4.98 -6.94
CA GLN A 60 5.81 -4.44 -5.68
C GLN A 60 4.69 -3.88 -4.81
N ALA A 61 3.81 -3.03 -5.37
CA ALA A 61 2.65 -2.51 -4.65
C ALA A 61 1.72 -3.62 -4.14
N MET A 62 1.55 -4.70 -4.94
CA MET A 62 0.78 -5.86 -4.52
C MET A 62 1.43 -6.62 -3.37
N ALA A 63 2.74 -6.86 -3.43
CA ALA A 63 3.49 -7.53 -2.36
C ALA A 63 3.42 -6.72 -1.05
N GLU A 64 3.68 -5.42 -1.11
CA GLU A 64 3.60 -4.51 0.04
C GLU A 64 2.20 -4.50 0.67
N ALA A 65 1.14 -4.49 -0.14
CA ALA A 65 -0.25 -4.50 0.35
C ALA A 65 -0.59 -5.75 1.17
N VAL A 66 0.00 -6.90 0.83
CA VAL A 66 -0.13 -8.15 1.61
C VAL A 66 1.03 -8.39 2.57
N GLY A 67 1.92 -7.40 2.75
CA GLY A 67 3.01 -7.45 3.72
C GLY A 67 4.11 -8.45 3.38
N LEU A 68 4.30 -8.75 2.10
CA LEU A 68 5.41 -9.55 1.60
C LEU A 68 6.57 -8.65 1.20
N ASP A 69 7.79 -9.19 1.30
CA ASP A 69 8.95 -8.65 0.60
C ASP A 69 8.75 -8.84 -0.91
N ALA A 70 8.85 -7.76 -1.67
CA ALA A 70 8.67 -7.78 -3.13
C ALA A 70 9.84 -8.43 -3.87
N THR A 71 11.05 -8.42 -3.31
CA THR A 71 12.28 -8.83 -4.02
C THR A 71 12.20 -10.27 -4.54
N PRO A 72 11.82 -11.29 -3.73
CA PRO A 72 11.71 -12.66 -4.23
C PRO A 72 10.67 -12.82 -5.35
N LEU A 73 9.54 -12.09 -5.26
CA LEU A 73 8.46 -12.14 -6.26
C LEU A 73 8.91 -11.52 -7.58
N LEU A 74 9.61 -10.39 -7.51
CA LEU A 74 10.18 -9.68 -8.66
C LEU A 74 11.24 -10.55 -9.36
N THR A 75 12.16 -11.15 -8.61
CA THR A 75 13.17 -12.06 -9.16
C THR A 75 12.53 -13.25 -9.87
N GLN A 76 11.53 -13.88 -9.26
CA GLN A 76 10.79 -14.99 -9.90
C GLN A 76 10.08 -14.56 -11.19
N ALA A 77 9.54 -13.34 -11.22
CA ALA A 77 8.87 -12.78 -12.40
C ALA A 77 9.84 -12.27 -13.48
N GLY A 78 11.16 -12.31 -13.25
CA GLY A 78 12.17 -11.72 -14.14
C GLY A 78 12.04 -10.19 -14.24
N LEU A 79 11.62 -9.54 -13.15
CA LEU A 79 11.44 -8.11 -13.04
C LEU A 79 12.50 -7.52 -12.12
N GLU A 80 13.04 -6.36 -12.48
CA GLU A 80 13.96 -5.61 -11.62
C GLU A 80 13.16 -4.76 -10.62
N PRO A 81 13.61 -4.63 -9.37
CA PRO A 81 12.99 -3.74 -8.41
C PRO A 81 13.04 -2.30 -8.91
N VAL A 82 11.92 -1.61 -8.81
CA VAL A 82 11.89 -0.17 -9.04
C VAL A 82 12.15 0.48 -7.69
N PRO A 83 13.09 1.43 -7.59
CA PRO A 83 13.20 2.26 -6.41
C PRO A 83 11.85 2.93 -6.24
N VAL A 84 11.09 2.51 -5.23
CA VAL A 84 9.91 3.27 -4.83
C VAL A 84 10.51 4.56 -4.30
N GLU A 85 10.39 5.63 -5.08
CA GLU A 85 10.21 6.92 -4.46
C GLU A 85 8.92 6.76 -3.66
N HIS A 86 9.04 6.22 -2.44
CA HIS A 86 8.12 6.59 -1.40
C HIS A 86 8.13 8.12 -1.52
N PRO A 87 7.01 8.80 -1.80
CA PRO A 87 6.93 10.15 -1.32
C PRO A 87 7.33 9.98 0.14
N ARG A 88 8.51 10.50 0.53
CA ARG A 88 8.81 10.72 1.95
C ARG A 88 7.48 11.19 2.49
N PRO A 89 6.93 10.61 3.58
CA PRO A 89 5.74 11.18 4.16
C PRO A 89 6.00 12.67 4.14
N GLN A 90 5.25 13.39 3.29
CA GLN A 90 5.41 14.83 3.24
C GLN A 90 5.12 15.14 4.67
N HIS A 91 6.16 15.57 5.39
CA HIS A 91 5.96 16.10 6.71
C HIS A 91 4.86 17.13 6.47
N GLN A 92 3.64 16.79 6.88
CA GLN A 92 2.61 17.76 7.07
C GLN A 92 3.12 18.49 8.30
N ASP A 93 4.12 19.35 8.10
CA ASP A 93 4.70 20.22 9.10
C ASP A 93 3.55 21.09 9.60
N GLY A 94 2.78 20.57 10.57
CA GLY A 94 1.54 21.19 11.04
C GLY A 94 0.44 20.25 11.53
N ILE A 95 0.41 18.96 11.14
CA ILE A 95 -0.64 18.04 11.64
C ILE A 95 -0.01 17.13 12.71
N VAL A 96 -0.27 17.48 13.97
CA VAL A 96 0.13 16.71 15.15
C VAL A 96 -1.03 15.77 15.51
N ASP A 97 -0.77 14.45 15.50
CA ASP A 97 -1.72 13.49 16.04
C ASP A 97 -1.73 13.58 17.57
N LEU A 98 -2.92 13.76 18.15
CA LEU A 98 -3.16 13.84 19.60
C LEU A 98 -3.85 12.58 20.13
N SER A 99 -4.09 11.58 19.27
CA SER A 99 -4.68 10.32 19.68
C SER A 99 -3.76 9.60 20.68
N GLY A 100 -4.32 9.17 21.82
CA GLY A 100 -3.57 8.52 22.90
C GLY A 100 -3.12 9.42 24.04
N LEU A 101 -3.34 10.74 23.97
CA LEU A 101 -3.11 11.65 25.10
C LEU A 101 -4.22 11.55 26.16
N SER A 102 -3.86 11.76 27.42
CA SER A 102 -4.83 11.88 28.51
C SER A 102 -5.58 13.22 28.44
N GLU A 103 -6.74 13.33 29.12
CA GLU A 103 -7.45 14.60 29.23
C GLU A 103 -6.62 15.72 29.89
N GLY A 104 -5.68 15.35 30.77
CA GLY A 104 -4.75 16.30 31.39
C GLY A 104 -3.76 16.85 30.37
N ASP A 105 -3.20 15.98 29.53
CA ASP A 105 -2.24 16.37 28.49
C ASP A 105 -2.90 17.21 27.40
N LEU A 106 -4.14 16.87 27.02
CA LEU A 106 -4.93 17.65 26.07
C LEU A 106 -5.18 19.08 26.57
N ARG A 107 -5.39 19.27 27.88
CA ARG A 107 -5.52 20.61 28.48
C ARG A 107 -4.23 21.43 28.40
N ILE A 108 -3.08 20.78 28.59
CA ILE A 108 -1.76 21.44 28.47
C ILE A 108 -1.50 21.86 27.02
N VAL A 109 -1.78 20.98 26.05
CA VAL A 109 -1.67 21.29 24.62
C VAL A 109 -2.57 22.46 24.24
N ALA A 110 -3.82 22.47 24.72
CA ALA A 110 -4.75 23.58 24.47
C ALA A 110 -4.25 24.92 25.03
N ALA A 111 -3.70 24.93 26.25
CA ALA A 111 -3.13 26.13 26.85
C ALA A 111 -1.93 26.68 26.05
N TYR A 112 -1.03 25.79 25.61
CA TYR A 112 0.13 26.16 24.80
C TYR A 112 -0.28 26.79 23.46
N VAL A 113 -1.22 26.17 22.74
CA VAL A 113 -1.74 26.71 21.46
C VAL A 113 -2.40 28.07 21.64
N ASN A 114 -3.17 28.26 22.72
CA ASN A 114 -3.81 29.54 23.02
C ASN A 114 -2.78 30.64 23.33
N GLY A 115 -1.69 30.31 24.03
CA GLY A 115 -0.57 31.24 24.25
C GLY A 115 0.10 31.67 22.95
N LEU A 116 0.36 30.73 22.03
CA LEU A 116 0.92 31.05 20.70
C LEU A 116 -0.01 31.93 19.87
N ARG A 117 -1.34 31.72 19.96
CA ARG A 117 -2.32 32.58 19.27
C ARG A 117 -2.33 33.99 19.84
N ALA A 118 -2.32 34.14 21.15
CA ALA A 118 -2.30 35.45 21.80
C ALA A 118 -1.06 36.27 21.40
N ALA A 119 0.12 35.64 21.42
CA ALA A 119 1.39 36.30 21.07
C ALA A 119 1.51 36.70 19.59
N ARG A 120 0.73 36.09 18.69
CA ARG A 120 0.70 36.45 17.25
C ARG A 120 -0.24 37.61 16.92
N HIS A 121 -1.13 37.98 17.84
CA HIS A 121 -2.13 39.04 17.67
C HIS A 121 -1.82 40.31 18.49
N SER A 122 -0.65 40.37 19.13
CA SER A 122 -0.10 41.49 19.89
C SER A 122 1.11 42.08 19.19
#